data_AF-A0AAU4Q794-F1
#
_entry.id   AF-A0AAU4Q794-F1
#
_cell.length_a   1.000
_cell.length_b   1.000
_cell.length_c   1.000
_cell.angle_alpha   90.00
_cell.angle_beta   90.00
_cell.angle_gamma   90.00
#
_symmetry.space_group_name_H-M   'P 1'
#
loop_
_entity.id
_entity.type
_entity.pdbx_description
1 polymer ?
#
loop_
_entity_poly.entity_id
_entity_poly.type
_entity_poly.pdbx_seq_one_letter_code
_entity_poly.pdbx_strand_id
1 'polypeptide(L)'
;MAGVAVGGALTYLTQRTTQRTAQRAEEQRQAAARTEERRAEQIRTVLEFIRCTLEAEGVAHARPRQWAVGDDWYVTARPTMDGLRIAEKSIELLCAPGLHSPTASYALALNQAVWQERDEGILTERLEPFKAEFLTMARRSLT
;
A
#
# COMPACT_ATOMS: atom_id res chain seq x y z
N MET A 1 30.35 17.71 -56.83
CA MET A 1 29.37 18.31 -55.90
C MET A 1 28.16 17.42 -55.61
N ALA A 2 27.71 16.54 -56.53
CA ALA A 2 26.54 15.68 -56.33
C ALA A 2 26.68 14.61 -55.21
N GLY A 3 27.88 14.04 -54.99
CA GLY A 3 28.09 13.00 -53.99
C GLY A 3 27.95 13.45 -52.53
N VAL A 4 28.24 14.72 -52.23
CA VAL A 4 28.17 15.26 -50.86
C VAL A 4 26.72 15.57 -50.45
N ALA A 5 25.89 16.01 -51.40
CA ALA A 5 24.47 16.25 -51.15
C ALA A 5 23.71 14.94 -50.86
N VAL A 6 24.04 13.87 -51.59
CA VAL A 6 23.46 12.53 -51.36
C VAL A 6 23.92 11.95 -50.02
N GLY A 7 25.20 12.09 -49.67
CA GLY A 7 25.73 11.70 -48.35
C GLY A 7 25.05 12.44 -47.20
N GLY A 8 24.90 13.76 -47.30
CA GLY A 8 24.24 14.57 -46.28
C GLY A 8 22.76 14.26 -46.10
N ALA A 9 22.04 13.98 -47.19
CA ALA A 9 20.63 13.57 -47.13
C ALA A 9 20.44 12.18 -46.48
N LEU A 10 21.31 11.22 -46.82
CA LEU A 10 21.31 9.89 -46.20
C LEU A 10 21.64 9.95 -44.70
N THR A 11 22.66 10.74 -44.32
CA THR A 11 23.01 10.95 -42.91
C THR A 11 21.87 11.62 -42.12
N TYR A 12 21.21 12.62 -42.70
CA TYR A 12 20.07 13.28 -42.05
C TYR A 12 18.90 12.32 -41.83
N LEU A 13 18.59 11.45 -42.81
CA LEU A 13 17.52 10.48 -42.70
C LEU A 13 17.80 9.40 -41.65
N THR A 14 19.02 8.85 -41.60
CA THR A 14 19.40 7.86 -40.58
C THR A 14 19.49 8.47 -39.18
N GLN A 15 19.91 9.73 -39.07
CA GLN A 15 19.94 10.44 -37.80
C GLN A 15 18.52 10.71 -37.29
N ARG A 16 17.58 11.06 -38.18
CA ARG A 16 16.17 11.28 -37.83
C ARG A 16 15.45 10.00 -37.42
N THR A 17 15.75 8.86 -38.03
CA THR A 17 15.18 7.56 -37.60
C THR A 17 15.76 7.12 -36.26
N THR A 18 17.07 7.30 -36.06
CA THR A 18 17.76 7.01 -34.79
C THR A 18 17.24 7.88 -33.64
N GLN A 19 16.97 9.16 -33.90
CA GLN A 19 16.39 10.07 -32.91
C GLN A 19 14.98 9.63 -32.49
N ARG A 20 14.14 9.17 -33.43
CA ARG A 20 12.79 8.69 -33.12
C ARG A 20 12.79 7.37 -32.35
N THR A 21 13.70 6.45 -32.66
CA THR A 21 13.83 5.21 -31.90
C THR A 21 14.39 5.46 -30.50
N ALA A 22 15.36 6.36 -30.37
CA ALA A 22 15.88 6.79 -29.07
C ALA A 22 14.79 7.44 -28.21
N GLN A 23 13.97 8.31 -28.79
CA GLN A 23 12.86 8.95 -28.08
C GLN A 23 11.83 7.93 -27.58
N ARG A 24 11.44 6.95 -28.42
CA ARG A 24 10.53 5.87 -27.99
C ARG A 24 11.11 4.99 -26.90
N ALA A 25 12.39 4.67 -26.99
CA ALA A 25 13.08 3.89 -25.95
C ALA A 25 13.12 4.65 -24.62
N GLU A 26 13.32 5.98 -24.67
CA GLU A 26 13.30 6.83 -23.48
C GLU A 26 11.89 6.97 -22.89
N GLU A 27 10.87 7.16 -23.72
CA GLU A 27 9.46 7.17 -23.29
C GLU A 27 9.08 5.84 -22.60
N GLN A 28 9.52 4.70 -23.14
CA GLN A 28 9.31 3.39 -22.54
C GLN A 28 10.04 3.25 -21.20
N ARG A 29 11.28 3.73 -21.10
CA ARG A 29 12.03 3.72 -19.83
C ARG A 29 11.34 4.57 -18.77
N GLN A 30 10.86 5.76 -19.13
CA GLN A 30 10.14 6.63 -18.21
C GLN A 30 8.80 6.04 -17.78
N ALA A 31 8.10 5.33 -18.65
CA ALA A 31 6.86 4.63 -18.31
C ALA A 31 7.14 3.44 -17.36
N ALA A 32 8.21 2.69 -17.61
CA ALA A 32 8.64 1.61 -16.73
C ALA A 32 9.06 2.15 -15.35
N ALA A 33 9.84 3.23 -15.30
CA ALA A 33 10.25 3.88 -14.06
C ALA A 33 9.04 4.35 -13.23
N ARG A 34 8.06 5.01 -13.85
CA ARG A 34 6.83 5.43 -13.18
C ARG A 34 6.00 4.26 -12.64
N THR A 35 6.01 3.13 -13.34
CA THR A 35 5.29 1.92 -12.91
C THR A 35 5.98 1.31 -11.68
N GLU A 36 7.31 1.25 -11.69
CA GLU A 36 8.09 0.75 -10.55
C GLU A 36 7.97 1.67 -9.32
N GLU A 37 7.97 2.99 -9.52
CA GLU A 37 7.75 3.97 -8.44
C GLU A 37 6.38 3.78 -7.78
N ARG A 38 5.31 3.61 -8.57
CA ARG A 38 3.97 3.33 -8.04
C ARG A 38 3.93 2.00 -7.29
N ARG A 39 4.60 0.96 -7.81
CA ARG A 39 4.68 -0.33 -7.13
C ARG A 39 5.39 -0.22 -5.79
N ALA A 40 6.52 0.49 -5.74
CA ALA A 40 7.26 0.73 -4.50
C ALA A 40 6.41 1.52 -3.49
N GLU A 41 5.65 2.51 -3.95
CA GLU A 41 4.70 3.25 -3.12
C GLU A 41 3.60 2.34 -2.55
N GLN A 42 2.99 1.48 -3.38
CA GLN A 42 2.00 0.50 -2.93
C GLN A 42 2.57 -0.46 -1.88
N ILE A 43 3.78 -1.00 -2.10
CA ILE A 43 4.44 -1.88 -1.13
C ILE A 43 4.62 -1.16 0.20
N ARG A 44 5.11 0.08 0.19
CA ARG A 44 5.30 0.89 1.40
C ARG A 44 3.97 1.13 2.13
N THR A 45 2.89 1.43 1.40
CA THR A 45 1.56 1.61 1.98
C THR A 45 1.02 0.33 2.62
N VAL A 46 1.23 -0.83 1.96
CA VAL A 46 0.86 -2.14 2.52
C VAL A 46 1.65 -2.45 3.80
N LEU A 47 2.95 -2.20 3.80
CA LEU A 47 3.80 -2.40 4.98
C LEU A 47 3.40 -1.49 6.14
N GLU A 48 3.05 -0.24 5.85
CA GLU A 48 2.57 0.71 6.85
C GLU A 48 1.24 0.27 7.46
N PHE A 49 0.31 -0.23 6.65
CA PHE A 49 -0.92 -0.82 7.17
C PHE A 49 -0.64 -2.04 8.06
N ILE A 50 0.27 -2.93 7.65
CA ILE A 50 0.68 -4.07 8.49
C ILE A 50 1.25 -3.60 9.83
N ARG A 51 2.13 -2.60 9.83
CA ARG A 51 2.68 -2.02 11.06
C ARG A 51 1.57 -1.52 11.98
N CYS A 52 0.64 -0.70 11.46
CA CYS A 52 -0.47 -0.19 12.25
C CYS A 52 -1.40 -1.30 12.77
N THR A 53 -1.64 -2.37 11.99
CA THR A 53 -2.45 -3.50 12.45
C THR A 53 -1.80 -4.24 13.63
N LEU A 54 -0.49 -4.46 13.59
CA LEU A 54 0.24 -5.11 14.68
C LEU A 54 0.28 -4.25 15.96
N GLU A 55 0.40 -2.93 15.81
CA GLU A 55 0.31 -2.00 16.94
C GLU A 55 -1.08 -2.02 17.56
N ALA A 56 -2.13 -2.02 16.73
CA ALA A 56 -3.51 -2.12 17.20
C ALA A 56 -3.79 -3.48 17.89
N GLU A 57 -3.24 -4.58 17.39
CA GLU A 57 -3.28 -5.89 18.07
C GLU A 57 -2.63 -5.81 19.45
N GLY A 58 -1.45 -5.17 19.56
CA GLY A 58 -0.78 -4.95 20.84
C GLY A 58 -1.62 -4.16 21.83
N VAL A 59 -2.25 -3.08 21.37
CA VAL A 59 -3.17 -2.27 22.17
C VAL A 59 -4.40 -3.06 22.63
N ALA A 60 -4.98 -3.87 21.73
CA ALA A 60 -6.11 -4.75 22.05
C ALA A 60 -5.71 -5.83 23.09
N HIS A 61 -4.50 -6.38 22.99
CA HIS A 61 -3.97 -7.34 23.96
C HIS A 61 -3.71 -6.70 25.33
N ALA A 62 -3.18 -5.48 25.36
CA ALA A 62 -2.90 -4.74 26.58
C ALA A 62 -4.16 -4.13 27.25
N ARG A 63 -5.33 -4.31 26.63
CA ARG A 63 -6.58 -3.72 27.11
C ARG A 63 -6.97 -4.22 28.51
N PRO A 64 -7.17 -3.32 29.48
CA PRO A 64 -7.67 -3.69 30.80
C PRO A 64 -9.13 -4.14 30.72
N ARG A 65 -9.58 -4.97 31.68
CA ARG A 65 -10.95 -5.48 31.72
C ARG A 65 -12.01 -4.38 31.78
N GLN A 66 -11.69 -3.28 32.45
CA GLN A 66 -12.51 -2.09 32.56
C GLN A 66 -11.62 -0.90 32.22
N TRP A 67 -12.17 0.04 31.46
CA TRP A 67 -11.52 1.30 31.10
C TRP A 67 -12.60 2.35 30.87
N ALA A 68 -12.20 3.61 31.01
CA ALA A 68 -12.98 4.79 30.69
C ALA A 68 -12.23 5.70 29.71
N VAL A 69 -12.98 6.55 29.03
CA VAL A 69 -12.40 7.60 28.19
C VAL A 69 -11.57 8.53 29.07
N GLY A 70 -10.30 8.69 28.74
CA GLY A 70 -9.35 9.51 29.50
C GLY A 70 -8.37 8.72 30.37
N ASP A 71 -8.60 7.41 30.55
CA ASP A 71 -7.63 6.54 31.22
C ASP A 71 -6.32 6.46 30.42
N ASP A 72 -5.21 6.16 31.10
CA ASP A 72 -3.87 6.06 30.49
C ASP A 72 -3.85 5.08 29.29
N TRP A 73 -4.53 3.94 29.40
CA TRP A 73 -4.68 3.01 28.29
C TRP A 73 -5.45 3.64 27.12
N TYR A 74 -6.53 4.37 27.38
CA TYR A 74 -7.30 5.02 26.30
C TYR A 74 -6.49 6.09 25.59
N VAL A 75 -5.76 6.92 26.35
CA VAL A 75 -4.92 8.00 25.81
C VAL A 75 -3.79 7.44 24.94
N THR A 76 -3.26 6.26 25.29
CA THR A 76 -2.22 5.59 24.49
C THR A 76 -2.78 4.78 23.32
N ALA A 77 -3.96 4.18 23.47
CA ALA A 77 -4.64 3.38 22.44
C ALA A 77 -5.17 4.23 21.28
N ARG A 78 -5.65 5.43 21.58
CA ARG A 78 -6.33 6.29 20.59
C ARG A 78 -5.43 6.68 19.41
N PRO A 79 -4.19 7.19 19.60
CA PRO A 79 -3.29 7.49 18.48
C PRO A 79 -2.98 6.27 17.59
N THR A 80 -2.86 5.08 18.18
CA THR A 80 -2.66 3.84 17.42
C THR A 80 -3.85 3.55 16.51
N MET A 81 -5.07 3.70 17.01
CA MET A 81 -6.28 3.49 16.20
C MET A 81 -6.48 4.58 15.13
N ASP A 82 -6.11 5.83 15.42
CA ASP A 82 -6.08 6.89 14.42
C ASP A 82 -5.05 6.59 13.31
N GLY A 83 -3.87 6.08 13.68
CA GLY A 83 -2.85 5.61 12.74
C GLY A 83 -3.34 4.46 11.86
N LEU A 84 -4.06 3.49 12.43
CA LEU A 84 -4.69 2.41 11.68
C LEU A 84 -5.73 2.95 10.67
N ARG A 85 -6.55 3.91 11.08
CA ARG A 85 -7.54 4.57 10.21
C ARG A 85 -6.86 5.28 9.03
N ILE A 86 -5.76 5.99 9.28
CA ILE A 86 -4.99 6.67 8.22
C ILE A 86 -4.40 5.65 7.24
N ALA A 87 -3.84 4.56 7.75
CA ALA A 87 -3.26 3.52 6.92
C ALA A 87 -4.32 2.82 6.05
N GLU A 88 -5.52 2.53 6.60
CA GLU A 88 -6.66 2.02 5.84
C GLU A 88 -7.01 2.95 4.67
N LYS A 89 -7.12 4.26 4.92
CA LYS A 89 -7.41 5.25 3.86
C LYS A 89 -6.29 5.41 2.84
N SER A 90 -5.06 5.17 3.26
CA SER A 90 -3.91 5.17 2.35
C SER A 90 -3.98 3.99 1.37
N ILE A 91 -4.42 2.81 1.83
CA ILE A 91 -4.68 1.65 0.97
C ILE A 91 -5.80 1.95 -0.03
N GLU A 92 -6.90 2.56 0.42
CA GLU A 92 -8.00 2.97 -0.47
C GLU A 92 -7.54 3.92 -1.58
N LEU A 93 -6.61 4.83 -1.27
CA LEU A 93 -6.11 5.84 -2.20
C LEU A 93 -5.10 5.29 -3.22
N LEU A 94 -4.18 4.42 -2.79
CA LEU A 94 -2.97 4.08 -3.55
C LEU A 94 -2.96 2.66 -4.10
N CYS A 95 -3.71 1.74 -3.50
CA CYS A 95 -3.68 0.33 -3.83
C CYS A 95 -4.87 -0.12 -4.69
N ALA A 96 -4.76 -1.31 -5.28
CA ALA A 96 -5.78 -1.87 -6.14
C ALA A 96 -7.13 -2.06 -5.39
N PRO A 97 -8.29 -1.87 -6.07
CA PRO A 97 -9.61 -1.98 -5.44
C PRO A 97 -9.90 -3.32 -4.74
N GLY A 98 -9.28 -4.40 -5.22
CA GLY A 98 -9.42 -5.73 -4.60
C GLY A 98 -8.87 -5.82 -3.18
N LEU A 99 -8.07 -4.84 -2.73
CA LEU A 99 -7.52 -4.79 -1.38
C LEU A 99 -8.41 -4.01 -0.40
N HIS A 100 -9.33 -3.18 -0.90
CA HIS A 100 -10.10 -2.25 -0.06
C HIS A 100 -11.00 -2.98 0.94
N SER A 101 -11.77 -3.97 0.49
CA SER A 101 -12.69 -4.72 1.35
C SER A 101 -11.95 -5.53 2.44
N PRO A 102 -10.92 -6.35 2.13
CA PRO A 102 -10.14 -7.04 3.15
C PRO A 102 -9.50 -6.10 4.18
N THR A 103 -8.97 -4.96 3.74
CA THR A 103 -8.38 -3.94 4.62
C THR A 103 -9.42 -3.35 5.56
N ALA A 104 -10.58 -2.94 5.03
CA ALA A 104 -11.67 -2.39 5.84
C ALA A 104 -12.21 -3.40 6.85
N SER A 105 -12.39 -4.67 6.45
CA SER A 105 -12.84 -5.74 7.34
C SER A 105 -11.86 -5.98 8.48
N TYR A 106 -10.55 -6.02 8.19
CA TYR A 106 -9.52 -6.22 9.22
C TYR A 106 -9.43 -5.02 10.18
N ALA A 107 -9.43 -3.79 9.65
CA ALA A 107 -9.42 -2.57 10.47
C ALA A 107 -10.66 -2.48 11.37
N LEU A 108 -11.83 -2.86 10.86
CA LEU A 108 -13.07 -2.92 11.63
C LEU A 108 -12.98 -3.96 12.76
N ALA A 109 -12.47 -5.16 12.47
CA ALA A 109 -12.30 -6.21 13.47
C ALA A 109 -11.35 -5.78 14.60
N LEU A 110 -10.26 -5.07 14.27
CA LEU A 110 -9.35 -4.49 15.26
C LEU A 110 -10.02 -3.38 16.06
N ASN A 111 -10.77 -2.49 15.42
CA ASN A 111 -11.50 -1.44 16.11
C ASN A 111 -12.54 -2.01 17.10
N GLN A 112 -13.21 -3.09 16.72
CA GLN A 112 -14.10 -3.82 17.63
C GLN A 112 -13.30 -4.47 18.77
N ALA A 113 -12.17 -5.11 18.49
CA ALA A 113 -11.34 -5.74 19.52
C ALA A 113 -10.79 -4.74 20.55
N VAL A 114 -10.41 -3.54 20.10
CA VAL A 114 -9.88 -2.48 20.97
C VAL A 114 -10.99 -1.83 21.79
N TRP A 115 -12.10 -1.42 21.17
CA TRP A 115 -13.09 -0.61 21.88
C TRP A 115 -14.26 -1.40 22.47
N GLN A 116 -14.73 -2.46 21.82
CA GLN A 116 -15.93 -3.20 22.25
C GLN A 116 -15.61 -4.22 23.34
N GLU A 117 -16.63 -4.64 24.11
CA GLU A 117 -16.47 -5.60 25.20
C GLU A 117 -15.72 -6.87 24.78
N ARG A 118 -14.91 -7.39 25.72
CA ARG A 118 -14.07 -8.56 25.49
C ARG A 118 -14.96 -9.80 25.43
N ASP A 119 -15.26 -10.23 24.22
CA ASP A 119 -15.78 -11.57 23.94
C ASP A 119 -14.79 -12.63 24.50
N GLU A 120 -15.28 -13.74 25.04
CA GLU A 120 -14.50 -14.74 25.80
C GLU A 120 -13.46 -15.55 24.98
N GLY A 121 -13.17 -15.16 23.73
CA GLY A 121 -12.24 -15.85 22.84
C GLY A 121 -10.79 -15.36 22.87
N ILE A 122 -9.90 -16.17 22.31
CA ILE A 122 -8.51 -15.77 22.05
C ILE A 122 -8.53 -14.74 20.91
N LEU A 123 -8.04 -13.53 21.20
CA LEU A 123 -8.04 -12.40 20.25
C LEU A 123 -7.41 -12.78 18.90
N THR A 124 -6.28 -13.49 18.95
CA THR A 124 -5.54 -13.92 17.76
C THR A 124 -6.39 -14.81 16.85
N GLU A 125 -7.12 -15.78 17.40
CA GLU A 125 -7.96 -16.69 16.61
C GLU A 125 -9.10 -15.94 15.89
N ARG A 126 -9.64 -14.90 16.53
CA ARG A 126 -10.69 -14.06 15.92
C ARG A 126 -10.16 -13.18 14.79
N LEU A 127 -8.92 -12.72 14.89
CA LEU A 127 -8.31 -11.82 13.89
C LEU A 127 -7.66 -12.58 12.73
N GLU A 128 -7.23 -13.82 12.95
CA GLU A 128 -6.55 -14.65 11.95
C GLU A 128 -7.28 -14.74 10.59
N PRO A 129 -8.62 -14.95 10.51
CA PRO A 129 -9.29 -14.99 9.20
C PRO A 129 -9.15 -13.68 8.42
N PHE A 130 -9.28 -12.52 9.10
CA PHE A 130 -9.14 -11.21 8.47
C PHE A 130 -7.71 -10.95 8.02
N LYS A 131 -6.74 -11.32 8.85
CA LYS A 131 -5.30 -11.22 8.55
C LYS A 131 -4.93 -12.08 7.34
N ALA A 132 -5.37 -13.34 7.31
CA ALA A 132 -5.09 -14.26 6.23
C ALA A 132 -5.70 -13.81 4.90
N GLU A 133 -6.95 -13.30 4.93
CA GLU A 133 -7.62 -12.75 3.75
C GLU A 133 -6.86 -11.53 3.21
N PHE A 134 -6.55 -10.56 4.09
CA PHE A 134 -5.79 -9.37 3.73
C PHE A 134 -4.44 -9.71 3.12
N LEU A 135 -3.63 -10.57 3.76
CA LEU A 135 -2.31 -10.95 3.25
C LEU A 135 -2.39 -11.69 1.91
N THR A 136 -3.43 -12.51 1.71
CA THR A 136 -3.66 -13.19 0.44
C THR A 136 -3.97 -12.20 -0.67
N MET A 137 -4.83 -11.21 -0.44
CA MET A 137 -5.14 -10.18 -1.43
C MET A 137 -3.97 -9.22 -1.65
N ALA A 138 -3.26 -8.84 -0.60
CA ALA A 138 -2.06 -8.00 -0.69
C ALA A 138 -1.02 -8.65 -1.59
N ARG A 139 -0.72 -9.94 -1.37
CA ARG A 139 0.21 -10.70 -2.22
C ARG A 139 -0.24 -10.73 -3.68
N ARG A 140 -1.53 -10.95 -3.97
CA ARG A 140 -2.05 -10.94 -5.35
C ARG A 140 -1.97 -9.57 -6.01
N SER A 141 -2.07 -8.49 -5.24
CA SER A 141 -2.01 -7.13 -5.78
C SER A 141 -0.58 -6.66 -6.12
N LEU A 142 0.44 -7.32 -5.55
CA LEU A 142 1.84 -6.95 -5.69
C LEU A 142 2.62 -7.80 -6.70
N THR A 143 2.03 -8.90 -7.17
CA THR A 143 2.53 -9.78 -8.25
C THR A 143 2.09 -9.28 -9.61
#